data_AF-A0A965GGP6-F1
#
_entry.id   AF-A0A965GGP6-F1
#
_cell.length_a   1.000
_cell.length_b   1.000
_cell.length_c   1.000
_cell.angle_alpha   90.00
_cell.angle_beta   90.00
_cell.angle_gamma   90.00
#
_symmetry.space_group_name_H-M   'P 1'
#
loop_
_entity.id
_entity.type
_entity.pdbx_description
1 polymer ?
#
loop_
_entity_poly.entity_id
_entity_poly.type
_entity_poly.pdbx_seq_one_letter_code
_entity_poly.pdbx_strand_id
1 'polypeptide(L)'
;SHTQTAVGYFRVSDIKKLFDGQQKDSGASEIKISLTAGMAGMDYTVNGVFNMFMSDLSSFSTLTKVGTDEQMYFSHQGDLFSRWDDIYVGGAKALIVATNAESGKSEVYPVALYHPDFDTGTSELAFFVRRLRDDESAEKLINLYQPKLPIGNLVYGESINLVNIELWVEPFSTDNDQLGNR
;
A
#
# COMPACT_ATOMS: atom_id res chain seq x y z
N SER A 1 27.31 -5.46 3.38
CA SER A 1 27.29 -4.38 4.39
C SER A 1 25.85 -4.04 4.66
N HIS A 2 25.40 -4.10 5.92
CA HIS A 2 24.08 -3.56 6.25
C HIS A 2 24.22 -2.04 6.34
N THR A 3 23.80 -1.36 5.27
CA THR A 3 23.65 0.09 5.28
C THR A 3 22.52 0.39 6.27
N GLN A 4 22.87 1.03 7.38
CA GLN A 4 21.91 1.41 8.40
C GLN A 4 21.09 2.58 7.85
N THR A 5 19.80 2.33 7.56
CA THR A 5 18.88 3.32 7.00
C THR A 5 18.52 4.38 8.03
N ALA A 6 18.48 5.65 7.62
CA ALA A 6 18.10 6.75 8.50
C ALA A 6 16.62 6.64 8.90
N VAL A 7 16.34 6.66 10.21
CA VAL A 7 14.99 6.82 10.75
C VAL A 7 14.64 8.31 10.67
N GLY A 8 13.51 8.65 10.04
CA GLY A 8 13.09 10.04 9.84
C GLY A 8 11.66 10.18 9.34
N TYR A 9 11.20 11.43 9.28
CA TYR A 9 9.93 11.84 8.69
C TYR A 9 10.18 12.07 7.19
N PHE A 10 9.52 11.33 6.32
CA PHE A 10 9.73 11.44 4.87
C PHE A 10 8.40 11.66 4.17
N ARG A 11 8.37 12.57 3.19
CA ARG A 11 7.27 12.68 2.22
C ARG A 11 7.51 11.70 1.08
N VAL A 12 6.48 11.33 0.30
CA VAL A 12 6.70 10.53 -0.92
C VAL A 12 7.64 11.21 -1.93
N SER A 13 7.68 12.55 -1.95
CA SER A 13 8.66 13.30 -2.74
C SER A 13 10.11 13.15 -2.22
N ASP A 14 10.30 12.88 -0.93
CA ASP A 14 11.62 12.59 -0.35
C ASP A 14 12.05 11.15 -0.63
N ILE A 15 11.09 10.22 -0.70
CA ILE A 15 11.32 8.83 -1.15
C ILE A 15 11.92 8.84 -2.56
N LYS A 16 11.37 9.61 -3.50
CA LYS A 16 11.93 9.75 -4.86
C LYS A 16 13.42 10.13 -4.85
N LYS A 17 13.79 11.14 -4.06
CA LYS A 17 15.18 11.63 -3.97
C LYS A 17 16.15 10.57 -3.44
N LEU A 18 15.69 9.65 -2.58
CA LEU A 18 16.52 8.55 -2.08
C LEU A 18 16.91 7.57 -3.20
N PHE A 19 16.06 7.43 -4.23
CA PHE A 19 16.28 6.48 -5.32
C PHE A 19 16.85 7.12 -6.59
N ASP A 20 16.57 8.40 -6.87
CA ASP A 20 17.10 9.14 -8.04
C ASP A 20 18.65 9.15 -8.11
N GLY A 21 19.34 9.13 -6.96
CA GLY A 21 20.81 9.11 -6.89
C GLY A 21 21.47 7.76 -7.20
N GLN A 22 20.69 6.68 -7.36
CA GLN A 22 21.18 5.30 -7.45
C GLN A 22 20.78 4.56 -8.74
N GLN A 23 20.24 5.26 -9.75
CA GLN A 23 19.69 4.61 -10.93
C GLN A 23 20.75 4.33 -12.01
N LYS A 24 20.95 3.06 -12.31
CA LYS A 24 21.62 2.60 -13.55
C LYS A 24 20.77 1.63 -14.40
N ASP A 25 19.72 1.04 -13.84
CA ASP A 25 18.88 0.04 -14.53
C ASP A 25 17.38 0.33 -14.37
N SER A 26 16.65 0.34 -15.48
CA SER A 26 15.23 0.73 -15.57
C SER A 26 14.24 -0.23 -14.90
N GLY A 27 14.66 -1.44 -14.54
CA GLY A 27 13.84 -2.37 -13.74
C GLY A 27 13.93 -2.09 -12.23
N ALA A 28 14.95 -1.36 -11.80
CA ALA A 28 15.23 -1.06 -10.40
C ALA A 28 14.75 0.35 -10.00
N SER A 29 13.99 1.05 -10.86
CA SER A 29 13.40 2.36 -10.57
C SER A 29 11.99 2.29 -10.00
N GLU A 30 11.48 1.09 -9.73
CA GLU A 30 10.17 0.89 -9.11
C GLU A 30 10.31 0.57 -7.62
N ILE A 31 9.38 1.10 -6.80
CA ILE A 31 9.42 0.94 -5.34
C ILE A 31 8.15 0.22 -4.87
N LYS A 32 8.35 -0.94 -4.28
CA LYS A 32 7.33 -1.74 -3.58
C LYS A 32 7.05 -1.14 -2.20
N ILE A 33 5.78 -0.99 -1.82
CA ILE A 33 5.37 -0.51 -0.48
C ILE A 33 4.61 -1.60 0.26
N SER A 34 5.05 -1.92 1.48
CA SER A 34 4.36 -2.81 2.41
C SER A 34 4.08 -2.11 3.74
N LEU A 35 2.85 -2.24 4.22
CA LEU A 35 2.39 -1.81 5.54
C LEU A 35 1.85 -3.03 6.30
N THR A 36 2.06 -3.08 7.62
CA THR A 36 1.56 -4.17 8.45
C THR A 36 0.70 -3.63 9.58
N ALA A 37 -0.46 -4.25 9.83
CA ALA A 37 -1.37 -3.90 10.92
C ALA A 37 -1.92 -5.15 11.61
N GLY A 38 -2.25 -5.02 12.91
CA GLY A 38 -2.88 -6.09 13.67
C GLY A 38 -4.30 -6.38 13.17
N MET A 39 -5.05 -5.33 12.84
CA MET A 39 -6.43 -5.45 12.37
C MET A 39 -6.80 -4.38 11.33
N ALA A 40 -7.82 -4.69 10.54
CA ALA A 40 -8.50 -3.72 9.70
C ALA A 40 -10.01 -3.96 9.68
N GLY A 41 -10.79 -2.91 9.95
CA GLY A 41 -12.22 -2.90 9.67
C GLY A 41 -12.45 -2.33 8.27
N MET A 42 -13.21 -3.00 7.42
CA MET A 42 -13.63 -2.47 6.13
C MET A 42 -15.15 -2.36 6.08
N ASP A 43 -15.64 -1.12 6.13
CA ASP A 43 -17.05 -0.82 6.12
C ASP A 43 -17.53 -0.45 4.73
N TYR A 44 -18.54 -1.16 4.23
CA TYR A 44 -19.16 -0.82 2.96
C TYR A 44 -19.86 0.53 3.06
N THR A 45 -19.53 1.44 2.16
CA THR A 45 -20.16 2.77 2.08
C THR A 45 -21.22 2.78 0.98
N VAL A 46 -20.93 3.43 -0.16
CA VAL A 46 -21.81 3.52 -1.32
C VAL A 46 -21.03 3.23 -2.60
N ASN A 47 -21.72 2.76 -3.63
CA ASN A 47 -21.18 2.58 -4.98
C ASN A 47 -19.93 1.67 -5.06
N GLY A 48 -19.85 0.62 -4.23
CA GLY A 48 -18.72 -0.30 -4.28
C GLY A 48 -17.44 0.17 -3.56
N VAL A 49 -17.51 1.30 -2.85
CA VAL A 49 -16.42 1.84 -2.03
C VAL A 49 -16.59 1.41 -0.58
N PHE A 50 -15.47 1.11 0.06
CA PHE A 50 -15.37 0.75 1.47
C PHE A 50 -14.46 1.77 2.16
N ASN A 51 -14.76 2.07 3.41
CA ASN A 51 -13.81 2.74 4.30
C ASN A 51 -13.03 1.66 5.05
N MET A 52 -11.72 1.60 4.84
CA MET A 52 -10.81 0.68 5.52
C MET A 52 -10.09 1.43 6.65
N PHE A 53 -10.25 1.00 7.88
CA PHE A 53 -9.51 1.51 9.03
C PHE A 53 -8.54 0.45 9.53
N MET A 54 -7.24 0.68 9.38
CA MET A 54 -6.15 -0.16 9.89
C MET A 54 -5.71 0.35 11.26
N SER A 55 -5.60 -0.54 12.24
CA SER A 55 -5.08 -0.22 13.58
C SER A 55 -4.05 -1.25 14.05
N ASP A 56 -3.35 -0.91 15.12
CA ASP A 56 -2.14 -1.62 15.55
C ASP A 56 -1.10 -1.70 14.43
N LEU A 57 -0.89 -0.58 13.72
CA LEU A 57 0.15 -0.49 12.70
C LEU A 57 1.52 -0.76 13.32
N SER A 58 2.34 -1.50 12.58
CA SER A 58 3.77 -1.61 12.85
C SER A 58 4.37 -0.22 13.00
N SER A 59 5.44 -0.05 13.79
CA SER A 59 6.07 1.28 13.94
C SER A 59 6.68 1.82 12.64
N PHE A 60 6.88 0.96 11.64
CA PHE A 60 7.50 1.32 10.35
C PHE A 60 6.82 0.62 9.16
N SER A 61 6.60 1.37 8.08
CA SER A 61 6.37 0.83 6.74
C SER A 61 7.69 0.37 6.12
N THR A 62 7.61 -0.57 5.17
CA THR A 62 8.77 -1.02 4.39
C THR A 62 8.65 -0.60 2.94
N LEU A 63 9.69 0.03 2.41
CA LEU A 63 9.89 0.23 0.97
C LEU A 63 10.96 -0.74 0.47
N THR A 64 10.71 -1.38 -0.66
CA THR A 64 11.70 -2.27 -1.30
C THR A 64 11.88 -1.87 -2.76
N LYS A 65 13.13 -1.72 -3.19
CA LYS A 65 13.43 -1.46 -4.59
C LYS A 65 13.23 -2.74 -5.40
N VAL A 66 12.36 -2.70 -6.41
CA VAL A 66 12.01 -3.87 -7.23
C VAL A 66 13.25 -4.45 -7.88
N GLY A 67 13.35 -5.78 -7.90
CA GLY A 67 14.51 -6.49 -8.43
C GLY A 67 15.74 -6.49 -7.52
N THR A 68 15.62 -5.99 -6.29
CA THR A 68 16.71 -5.99 -5.30
C THR A 68 16.19 -6.39 -3.91
N ASP A 69 17.12 -6.73 -3.00
CA ASP A 69 16.83 -6.94 -1.58
C ASP A 69 16.98 -5.64 -0.75
N GLU A 70 17.15 -4.50 -1.40
CA GLU A 70 17.32 -3.20 -0.73
C GLU A 70 16.00 -2.76 -0.08
N GLN A 71 16.00 -2.70 1.25
CA GLN A 71 14.86 -2.28 2.06
C GLN A 71 15.15 -0.98 2.78
N MET A 72 14.13 -0.15 2.88
CA MET A 72 14.14 1.05 3.69
C MET A 72 12.89 1.07 4.57
N TYR A 73 13.07 1.48 5.83
CA TYR A 73 12.01 1.52 6.83
C TYR A 73 11.62 2.96 7.13
N PHE A 74 10.32 3.23 7.16
CA PHE A 74 9.78 4.58 7.30
C PHE A 74 8.80 4.64 8.45
N SER A 75 8.98 5.59 9.35
CA SER A 75 8.02 5.78 10.44
C SER A 75 6.71 6.31 9.88
N HIS A 76 5.58 5.83 10.42
CA HIS A 76 4.28 6.45 10.21
C HIS A 76 4.14 7.79 10.93
N GLN A 77 5.13 8.16 11.75
CA GLN A 77 5.27 9.53 12.22
C GLN A 77 5.70 10.40 11.04
N GLY A 78 4.81 11.27 10.59
CA GLY A 78 5.03 12.08 9.41
C GLY A 78 4.20 11.63 8.24
N ASP A 79 3.87 12.62 7.45
CA ASP A 79 2.83 12.57 6.44
C ASP A 79 3.33 11.89 5.15
N LEU A 80 3.60 10.58 5.23
CA LEU A 80 4.01 9.77 4.09
C LEU A 80 2.89 9.71 3.04
N PHE A 81 1.62 9.91 3.43
CA PHE A 81 0.46 9.67 2.56
C PHE A 81 -0.28 10.91 2.08
N SER A 82 -0.01 12.14 2.57
CA SER A 82 -0.70 13.36 2.11
C SER A 82 -0.67 13.60 0.61
N ARG A 83 0.34 13.05 -0.05
CA ARG A 83 0.63 13.27 -1.47
C ARG A 83 0.39 12.02 -2.31
N TRP A 84 -0.08 10.91 -1.73
CA TRP A 84 -0.35 9.68 -2.50
C TRP A 84 -1.50 9.85 -3.51
N ASP A 85 -2.47 10.72 -3.21
CA ASP A 85 -3.58 11.05 -4.11
C ASP A 85 -3.12 11.75 -5.40
N ASP A 86 -2.03 12.54 -5.31
CA ASP A 86 -1.49 13.29 -6.45
C ASP A 86 -0.77 12.40 -7.47
N ILE A 87 -0.39 11.17 -7.09
CA ILE A 87 0.44 10.27 -7.93
C ILE A 87 -0.43 9.35 -8.78
N TYR A 88 -1.59 8.94 -8.26
CA TYR A 88 -2.41 7.90 -8.87
C TYR A 88 -3.80 8.44 -9.22
N VAL A 89 -3.92 9.03 -10.41
CA VAL A 89 -5.22 9.40 -10.97
C VAL A 89 -6.07 8.13 -11.11
N GLY A 90 -7.05 7.96 -10.23
CA GLY A 90 -7.93 6.77 -10.20
C GLY A 90 -7.61 5.71 -9.14
N GLY A 91 -6.67 5.99 -8.22
CA GLY A 91 -6.31 5.13 -7.08
C GLY A 91 -5.20 4.13 -7.40
N ALA A 92 -4.37 3.80 -6.41
CA ALA A 92 -3.29 2.83 -6.55
C ALA A 92 -3.83 1.39 -6.52
N LYS A 93 -3.31 0.50 -7.36
CA LYS A 93 -3.63 -0.93 -7.19
C LYS A 93 -2.95 -1.43 -5.92
N ALA A 94 -3.63 -2.30 -5.20
CA ALA A 94 -3.10 -2.90 -3.98
C ALA A 94 -3.59 -4.34 -3.79
N LEU A 95 -2.85 -5.10 -2.99
CA LEU A 95 -3.26 -6.38 -2.45
C LEU A 95 -3.36 -6.25 -0.94
N ILE A 96 -4.50 -6.60 -0.37
CA ILE A 96 -4.66 -6.79 1.07
C ILE A 96 -4.47 -8.27 1.35
N VAL A 97 -3.41 -8.63 2.04
CA VAL A 97 -3.18 -9.99 2.53
C VAL A 97 -3.61 -10.03 3.98
N ALA A 98 -4.63 -10.81 4.29
CA ALA A 98 -5.17 -10.84 5.65
C ALA A 98 -5.92 -12.12 5.96
N THR A 99 -6.29 -12.28 7.23
CA THR A 99 -7.21 -13.32 7.69
C THR A 99 -8.56 -12.68 8.01
N ASN A 100 -9.63 -13.18 7.41
CA ASN A 100 -10.99 -12.79 7.76
C ASN A 100 -11.29 -13.26 9.20
N ALA A 101 -11.60 -12.31 10.08
CA ALA A 101 -11.74 -12.56 11.52
C ALA A 101 -12.93 -13.48 11.86
N GLU A 102 -13.98 -13.47 11.03
CA GLU A 102 -15.19 -14.25 11.25
C GLU A 102 -15.05 -15.69 10.75
N SER A 103 -14.45 -15.87 9.57
CA SER A 103 -14.31 -17.19 8.93
C SER A 103 -12.98 -17.89 9.25
N GLY A 104 -11.99 -17.16 9.76
CA GLY A 104 -10.63 -17.66 10.00
C GLY A 104 -9.83 -17.95 8.72
N LYS A 105 -10.33 -17.58 7.54
CA LYS A 105 -9.67 -17.84 6.26
C LYS A 105 -8.69 -16.74 5.91
N SER A 106 -7.46 -17.11 5.54
CA SER A 106 -6.46 -16.19 5.00
C SER A 106 -6.59 -16.09 3.48
N GLU A 107 -6.73 -14.87 2.97
CA GLU A 107 -6.99 -14.59 1.56
C GLU A 107 -6.20 -13.35 1.12
N VAL A 108 -6.10 -13.17 -0.19
CA VAL A 108 -5.61 -11.94 -0.82
C VAL A 108 -6.76 -11.22 -1.47
N TYR A 109 -6.99 -9.95 -1.12
CA TYR A 109 -8.03 -9.11 -1.73
C TYR A 109 -7.38 -8.06 -2.64
N PRO A 110 -7.49 -8.20 -3.96
CA PRO A 110 -7.07 -7.17 -4.91
C PRO A 110 -8.03 -5.98 -4.86
N VAL A 111 -7.49 -4.78 -4.67
CA VAL A 111 -8.28 -3.55 -4.51
C VAL A 111 -7.64 -2.40 -5.26
N ALA A 112 -8.44 -1.37 -5.52
CA ALA A 112 -7.92 -0.03 -5.77
C ALA A 112 -8.03 0.76 -4.46
N LEU A 113 -6.91 1.31 -4.02
CA LEU A 113 -6.75 2.08 -2.81
C LEU A 113 -6.71 3.56 -3.16
N TYR A 114 -7.55 4.32 -2.47
CA TYR A 114 -7.66 5.77 -2.51
C TYR A 114 -7.20 6.33 -1.18
N HIS A 115 -6.80 7.59 -1.23
CA HIS A 115 -6.11 8.28 -0.17
C HIS A 115 -6.73 8.14 1.24
N PRO A 116 -5.85 8.08 2.28
CA PRO A 116 -6.24 8.10 3.68
C PRO A 116 -6.70 9.50 4.13
N ASP A 117 -7.88 9.61 4.74
CA ASP A 117 -8.27 10.85 5.44
C ASP A 117 -7.40 11.08 6.70
N PHE A 118 -7.16 12.37 7.00
CA PHE A 118 -5.98 12.99 7.60
C PHE A 118 -5.85 12.99 9.14
N ASP A 119 -6.71 12.27 9.87
CA ASP A 119 -6.79 12.40 11.35
C ASP A 119 -6.28 11.18 12.14
N THR A 120 -5.59 10.26 11.49
CA THR A 120 -5.15 9.01 12.13
C THR A 120 -3.80 9.17 12.82
N GLY A 121 -3.72 8.70 14.08
CA GLY A 121 -2.51 8.79 14.89
C GLY A 121 -1.37 7.91 14.35
N THR A 122 -0.27 7.83 15.09
CA THR A 122 0.94 7.11 14.65
C THR A 122 0.80 5.58 14.51
N SER A 123 -0.35 5.03 14.91
CA SER A 123 -0.67 3.60 14.97
C SER A 123 -1.92 3.24 14.16
N GLU A 124 -2.52 4.21 13.47
CA GLU A 124 -3.77 4.04 12.73
C GLU A 124 -3.64 4.66 11.33
N LEU A 125 -4.32 4.08 10.34
CA LEU A 125 -4.46 4.63 9.00
C LEU A 125 -5.86 4.30 8.47
N ALA A 126 -6.56 5.29 7.93
CA ALA A 126 -7.83 5.08 7.22
C ALA A 126 -7.55 5.04 5.72
N PHE A 127 -8.33 4.37 4.89
CA PHE A 127 -8.21 4.41 3.43
C PHE A 127 -9.61 4.26 2.83
N PHE A 128 -9.87 4.91 1.70
CA PHE A 128 -10.98 4.46 0.87
C PHE A 128 -10.48 3.34 -0.04
N VAL A 129 -11.19 2.22 -0.08
CA VAL A 129 -10.83 1.08 -0.94
C VAL A 129 -12.02 0.66 -1.77
N ARG A 130 -11.77 0.14 -2.97
CA ARG A 130 -12.81 -0.51 -3.77
C ARG A 130 -12.28 -1.77 -4.41
N ARG A 131 -13.20 -2.62 -4.86
CA ARG A 131 -12.86 -3.72 -5.75
C ARG A 131 -12.29 -3.19 -7.07
N LEU A 132 -11.40 -3.97 -7.67
CA LEU A 132 -11.01 -3.74 -9.05
C LEU A 132 -12.22 -3.86 -9.97
N ARG A 133 -12.31 -2.98 -10.96
CA ARG A 133 -13.29 -3.09 -12.04
C ARG A 133 -12.90 -4.24 -12.96
N ASP A 134 -13.84 -4.73 -13.77
CA ASP A 134 -13.60 -5.85 -14.69
C ASP A 134 -12.51 -5.54 -15.74
N ASP A 135 -12.25 -4.26 -16.02
CA ASP A 135 -11.19 -3.77 -16.91
C ASP A 135 -9.85 -3.50 -16.20
N GLU A 136 -9.76 -3.77 -14.89
CA GLU A 136 -8.56 -3.52 -14.08
C GLU A 136 -7.93 -4.83 -13.59
N SER A 137 -6.60 -4.85 -13.46
CA SER A 137 -5.86 -6.02 -13.02
C SER A 137 -4.81 -5.65 -11.96
N ALA A 138 -4.58 -6.56 -11.02
CA ALA A 138 -3.45 -6.52 -10.08
C ALA A 138 -2.38 -7.57 -10.44
N GLU A 139 -2.34 -8.07 -11.68
CA GLU A 139 -1.41 -9.10 -12.13
C GLU A 139 0.06 -8.73 -11.87
N LYS A 140 0.43 -7.46 -12.08
CA LYS A 140 1.79 -6.96 -11.76
C LYS A 140 2.14 -7.19 -10.29
N LEU A 141 1.22 -6.86 -9.39
CA LEU A 141 1.39 -7.06 -7.94
C LEU A 141 1.43 -8.55 -7.59
N ILE A 142 0.54 -9.35 -8.16
CA ILE A 142 0.51 -10.79 -7.91
C ILE A 142 1.82 -11.44 -8.35
N ASN A 143 2.37 -11.05 -9.50
CA ASN A 143 3.65 -11.54 -10.00
C ASN A 143 4.83 -11.08 -9.14
N LEU A 144 4.78 -9.85 -8.63
CA LEU A 144 5.83 -9.28 -7.80
C LEU A 144 5.87 -9.90 -6.40
N TYR A 145 4.72 -10.12 -5.79
CA TYR A 145 4.61 -10.59 -4.39
C TYR A 145 4.41 -12.10 -4.27
N GLN A 146 3.91 -12.76 -5.32
CA GLN A 146 3.67 -14.20 -5.39
C GLN A 146 2.93 -14.75 -4.15
N PRO A 147 1.75 -14.20 -3.80
CA PRO A 147 1.00 -14.69 -2.65
C PRO A 147 0.64 -16.16 -2.84
N LYS A 148 0.79 -16.95 -1.78
CA LYS A 148 0.42 -18.38 -1.74
C LYS A 148 -1.01 -18.61 -1.25
N LEU A 149 -1.74 -17.53 -0.97
CA LEU A 149 -3.09 -17.54 -0.45
C LEU A 149 -4.10 -17.43 -1.60
N PRO A 150 -5.31 -18.00 -1.44
CA PRO A 150 -6.37 -17.83 -2.42
C PRO A 150 -6.73 -16.36 -2.60
N ILE A 151 -7.09 -16.01 -3.83
CA ILE A 151 -7.59 -14.66 -4.16
C ILE A 151 -9.06 -14.60 -3.78
N GLY A 152 -9.36 -13.74 -2.81
CA GLY A 152 -10.71 -13.39 -2.37
C GLY A 152 -11.23 -12.14 -3.09
N ASN A 153 -12.48 -11.79 -2.79
CA ASN A 153 -13.11 -10.58 -3.29
C ASN A 153 -13.91 -9.93 -2.16
N LEU A 154 -13.91 -8.59 -2.12
CA LEU A 154 -14.85 -7.88 -1.24
C LEU A 154 -16.27 -8.11 -1.75
N VAL A 155 -17.23 -8.23 -0.83
CA VAL A 155 -18.64 -8.42 -1.16
C VAL A 155 -19.36 -7.09 -1.02
N TYR A 156 -20.17 -6.73 -2.02
CA TYR A 156 -20.93 -5.47 -1.95
C TYR A 156 -22.01 -5.56 -0.87
N GLY A 157 -22.15 -4.47 -0.09
CA GLY A 157 -23.14 -4.39 0.99
C GLY A 157 -22.72 -5.06 2.29
N GLU A 158 -21.51 -5.64 2.36
CA GLU A 158 -21.01 -6.32 3.55
C GLU A 158 -19.79 -5.60 4.12
N SER A 159 -19.79 -5.37 5.43
CA SER A 159 -18.57 -5.01 6.16
C SER A 159 -17.78 -6.28 6.49
N ILE A 160 -16.46 -6.16 6.58
CA ILE A 160 -15.57 -7.27 6.91
C ILE A 160 -14.49 -6.80 7.89
N ASN A 161 -14.23 -7.63 8.90
CA ASN A 161 -13.12 -7.46 9.82
C ASN A 161 -11.98 -8.41 9.44
N LEU A 162 -10.79 -7.85 9.35
CA LEU A 162 -9.56 -8.55 8.99
C LEU A 162 -8.57 -8.50 10.17
N VAL A 163 -7.73 -9.53 10.29
CA VAL A 163 -6.60 -9.60 11.23
C VAL A 163 -5.33 -10.09 10.55
N ASN A 164 -4.16 -9.73 11.10
CA ASN A 164 -2.83 -9.98 10.53
C ASN A 164 -2.68 -9.43 9.10
N ILE A 165 -2.78 -8.10 8.96
CA ILE A 165 -2.87 -7.44 7.66
C ILE A 165 -1.47 -7.13 7.14
N GLU A 166 -1.22 -7.47 5.89
CA GLU A 166 -0.17 -6.89 5.08
C GLU A 166 -0.80 -6.17 3.87
N LEU A 167 -0.60 -4.87 3.76
CA LEU A 167 -1.07 -4.06 2.64
C LEU A 167 0.09 -3.82 1.68
N TRP A 168 -0.09 -4.28 0.45
CA TRP A 168 0.89 -4.20 -0.63
C TRP A 168 0.42 -3.27 -1.71
N VAL A 169 1.12 -2.17 -1.94
CA VAL A 169 0.72 -1.16 -2.92
C VAL A 169 1.58 -1.27 -4.18
N GLU A 170 0.95 -1.02 -5.33
CA GLU A 170 1.60 -1.06 -6.65
C GLU A 170 2.84 -0.17 -6.67
N PRO A 171 3.94 -0.68 -7.26
CA PRO A 171 5.11 0.16 -7.45
C PRO A 171 4.85 1.31 -8.41
N PHE A 172 5.21 2.52 -8.02
CA PHE A 172 5.33 3.65 -8.93
C PHE A 172 6.74 3.73 -9.48
N SER A 173 6.82 4.17 -10.74
CA SER A 173 8.09 4.55 -11.35
C SER A 173 8.60 5.84 -10.72
N THR A 174 9.90 5.89 -10.45
CA THR A 174 10.58 7.15 -10.13
C THR A 174 10.99 7.94 -11.37
N ASP A 175 10.81 7.42 -12.60
CA ASP A 175 11.47 7.95 -13.81
C ASP A 175 10.68 8.93 -14.68
N ASN A 176 9.38 9.20 -14.48
CA ASN A 176 8.67 10.16 -15.34
C ASN A 176 7.45 10.81 -14.69
N ASP A 177 7.29 12.11 -14.96
CA ASP A 177 6.14 13.04 -15.11
C ASP A 177 4.73 12.76 -14.52
N GLN A 178 4.44 11.61 -13.92
CA GLN A 178 3.14 11.35 -13.27
C GLN A 178 2.90 12.17 -12.00
N LEU A 179 3.94 12.84 -11.50
CA LEU A 179 3.85 13.70 -10.32
C LEU A 179 3.48 15.16 -10.63
N GLY A 180 3.45 15.55 -11.90
CA GLY A 180 3.20 16.92 -12.31
C GLY A 180 4.24 17.91 -11.76
N ASN A 181 4.83 18.71 -12.64
CA ASN A 181 5.44 19.97 -12.19
C ASN A 181 4.30 20.88 -11.68
N ARG A 182 4.08 20.92 -10.36
CA ARG A 182 3.32 21.99 -9.70
C ARG A 182 4.16 22.62 -8.60
#